data_AF-A0A2S4YFR7-F1
#
_entry.id   AF-A0A2S4YFR7-F1
#
_cell.length_a   1.000
_cell.length_b   1.000
_cell.length_c   1.000
_cell.angle_alpha   90.00
_cell.angle_beta   90.00
_cell.angle_gamma   90.00
#
_symmetry.space_group_name_H-M   'P 1'
#
loop_
_entity.id
_entity.type
_entity.pdbx_description
1 polymer ?
#
loop_
_entity_poly.entity_id
_entity_poly.type
_entity_poly.pdbx_seq_one_letter_code
_entity_poly.pdbx_strand_id
1 'polypeptide(L)'
;MVNEELRRLAAMLSQHAPANLVEELLVYIDADEAKVGLEQLCDTLSDEEEPLSAEEAAVIRRVGNALGVTRASLRDIDELVVDG
;
A
#
# COMPACT_ATOMS: atom_id res chain seq x y z
N MET A 1 5.35 -2.37 -15.61
CA MET A 1 5.99 -1.87 -14.38
C MET A 1 5.03 -1.84 -13.20
N VAL A 2 3.95 -1.04 -13.21
CA VAL A 2 3.01 -0.95 -12.04
C VAL A 2 2.38 -2.30 -11.66
N ASN A 3 1.98 -3.11 -12.63
CA ASN A 3 1.39 -4.43 -12.38
C ASN A 3 2.32 -5.44 -11.68
N GLU A 4 3.63 -5.38 -11.90
CA GLU A 4 4.58 -6.27 -11.22
C GLU A 4 4.82 -5.84 -9.77
N GLU A 5 4.91 -4.54 -9.52
CA GLU A 5 5.03 -3.98 -8.17
C GLU A 5 3.74 -4.24 -7.36
N LEU A 6 2.55 -4.17 -7.98
CA LEU A 6 1.29 -4.53 -7.32
C LEU A 6 1.21 -6.01 -6.96
N ARG A 7 1.64 -6.91 -7.85
CA ARG A 7 1.70 -8.35 -7.52
C ARG A 7 2.69 -8.64 -6.40
N ARG A 8 3.84 -7.95 -6.40
CA ARG A 8 4.82 -8.04 -5.32
C ARG A 8 4.22 -7.55 -4.01
N LEU A 9 3.52 -6.42 -4.03
CA LEU A 9 2.83 -5.86 -2.88
C LEU A 9 1.80 -6.86 -2.31
N ALA A 10 0.99 -7.48 -3.17
CA ALA A 10 0.00 -8.47 -2.73
C ALA A 10 0.64 -9.68 -2.03
N ALA A 11 1.78 -10.16 -2.54
CA ALA A 11 2.49 -11.27 -1.94
C ALA A 11 3.05 -10.91 -0.56
N MET A 12 3.58 -9.70 -0.38
CA MET A 12 4.14 -9.24 0.89
C MET A 12 3.03 -9.01 1.92
N LEU A 13 2.00 -8.25 1.55
CA LEU A 13 0.89 -7.92 2.44
C LEU A 13 0.00 -9.11 2.79
N SER A 14 0.13 -10.28 2.14
CA SER A 14 -0.68 -11.46 2.43
C SER A 14 -0.57 -11.96 3.89
N GLN A 15 0.44 -11.51 4.63
CA GLN A 15 0.62 -11.81 6.06
C GLN A 15 -0.05 -10.78 6.97
N HIS A 16 -0.26 -9.56 6.48
CA HIS A 16 -0.82 -8.44 7.24
C HIS A 16 -2.28 -8.18 6.86
N ALA A 17 -2.73 -8.51 5.66
CA ALA A 17 -4.03 -8.12 5.17
C ALA A 17 -4.66 -9.21 4.29
N PRO A 18 -5.99 -9.22 4.16
CA PRO A 18 -6.67 -10.17 3.30
C PRO A 18 -6.23 -9.99 1.83
N ALA A 19 -6.13 -11.11 1.10
CA ALA A 19 -5.52 -11.15 -0.24
C ALA A 19 -6.21 -10.26 -1.29
N ASN A 20 -7.46 -9.85 -1.05
CA ASN A 20 -8.23 -8.96 -1.90
C ASN A 20 -7.84 -7.48 -1.75
N LEU A 21 -7.01 -7.07 -0.78
CA LEU A 21 -6.66 -5.66 -0.58
C LEU A 21 -6.02 -5.02 -1.82
N VAL A 22 -5.18 -5.77 -2.53
CA VAL A 22 -4.57 -5.30 -3.77
C VAL A 22 -5.56 -5.32 -4.93
N GLU A 23 -6.52 -6.25 -4.94
CA GLU A 23 -7.61 -6.24 -5.91
C GLU A 23 -8.51 -5.02 -5.71
N GLU A 24 -8.78 -4.62 -4.47
CA GLU A 24 -9.50 -3.40 -4.15
C GLU A 24 -8.74 -2.16 -4.61
N LEU A 25 -7.43 -2.07 -4.35
CA LEU A 25 -6.59 -0.99 -4.89
C LEU A 25 -6.66 -0.91 -6.42
N LEU A 26 -6.69 -2.05 -7.12
CA LEU A 26 -6.86 -2.09 -8.58
C LEU A 26 -8.20 -1.49 -9.02
N VAL A 27 -9.29 -1.77 -8.29
CA VAL A 27 -10.61 -1.17 -8.57
C VAL A 27 -10.54 0.36 -8.46
N TYR A 28 -9.88 0.89 -7.44
CA TYR A 28 -9.68 2.35 -7.30
C TYR A 28 -8.80 2.93 -8.41
N ILE A 29 -7.75 2.21 -8.82
CA ILE A 29 -6.89 2.65 -9.93
C ILE A 29 -7.69 2.72 -11.24
N ASP A 30 -8.49 1.70 -11.55
CA ASP A 30 -9.33 1.66 -12.75
C ASP A 30 -10.42 2.75 -12.76
N ALA A 31 -10.82 3.22 -11.57
CA ALA A 31 -11.75 4.33 -11.38
C ALA A 31 -11.09 5.73 -11.39
N ASP A 32 -9.77 5.84 -11.62
CA ASP A 32 -8.98 7.08 -11.47
C ASP A 32 -8.95 7.64 -10.03
N GLU A 33 -9.19 6.77 -9.05
CA GLU A 33 -9.24 7.06 -7.61
C GLU A 33 -8.05 6.42 -6.86
N ALA A 34 -6.91 6.22 -7.54
CA ALA A 34 -5.74 5.54 -6.99
C ALA A 34 -5.26 6.08 -5.63
N LYS A 35 -5.44 7.38 -5.38
CA LYS A 35 -5.14 8.00 -4.08
C LYS A 35 -6.04 7.44 -2.97
N VAL A 36 -7.34 7.35 -3.20
CA VAL A 36 -8.33 6.83 -2.24
C VAL A 36 -8.04 5.36 -1.94
N GLY A 37 -7.77 4.57 -2.98
CA GLY A 37 -7.41 3.16 -2.80
C GLY A 37 -6.13 2.97 -2.00
N LEU A 38 -5.14 3.85 -2.16
CA LEU A 38 -3.91 3.79 -1.37
C LEU A 38 -4.13 4.22 0.08
N GLU A 39 -4.96 5.24 0.33
CA GLU A 39 -5.35 5.65 1.69
C GLU A 39 -6.05 4.50 2.41
N GLN A 40 -7.01 3.84 1.76
CA GLN A 40 -7.73 2.70 2.34
C GLN A 40 -6.84 1.48 2.57
N LEU A 41 -5.87 1.24 1.67
CA LEU A 41 -4.84 0.22 1.87
C LEU A 41 -4.03 0.52 3.15
N CYS A 42 -3.57 1.76 3.32
CA CYS A 42 -2.81 2.16 4.50
C CYS A 42 -3.64 2.09 5.78
N ASP A 43 -4.89 2.54 5.75
CA ASP A 43 -5.82 2.46 6.89
C ASP A 43 -6.03 1.00 7.32
N THR A 44 -6.26 0.09 6.35
CA THR A 44 -6.41 -1.33 6.67
C THR A 44 -5.15 -1.92 7.28
N LEU A 45 -3.97 -1.57 6.76
CA LEU A 45 -2.69 -2.03 7.31
C LEU A 45 -2.37 -1.42 8.67
N SER A 46 -2.96 -0.26 9.00
CA SER A 46 -2.79 0.40 10.30
C SER A 46 -3.62 -0.23 11.43
N ASP A 47 -4.71 -0.90 11.07
CA ASP A 47 -5.59 -1.60 12.02
C ASP A 47 -5.05 -2.99 12.42
N GLU A 48 -3.98 -3.46 11.78
CA GLU A 48 -3.40 -4.77 12.01
C GLU A 48 -2.48 -4.79 13.24
N GLU A 49 -2.49 -5.92 13.97
CA GLU A 49 -1.72 -6.06 15.21
C GLU A 49 -0.20 -6.03 14.98
N GLU A 50 0.25 -6.40 13.78
CA GLU A 50 1.66 -6.40 13.41
C GLU A 50 2.02 -5.20 12.53
N PRO A 51 3.03 -4.41 12.94
CA PRO A 51 3.48 -3.26 12.16
C PRO A 51 4.11 -3.68 10.82
N LEU A 52 4.09 -2.76 9.86
CA LEU A 52 4.72 -3.00 8.56
C LEU A 52 6.23 -3.07 8.68
N SER A 53 6.83 -4.00 7.94
CA SER A 53 8.27 -4.02 7.72
C SER A 53 8.72 -2.84 6.84
N ALA A 54 9.99 -2.46 6.99
CA ALA A 54 10.60 -1.44 6.13
C ALA A 54 10.55 -1.79 4.63
N GLU A 55 10.56 -3.09 4.29
CA GLU A 55 10.44 -3.53 2.89
C GLU A 55 9.03 -3.27 2.35
N GLU A 56 8.00 -3.58 3.14
CA GLU A 56 6.59 -3.38 2.75
C GLU A 56 6.29 -1.90 2.54
N ALA A 57 6.68 -1.05 3.49
CA ALA A 57 6.54 0.39 3.36
C ALA A 57 7.29 0.97 2.15
N ALA A 58 8.44 0.38 1.78
CA ALA A 58 9.17 0.79 0.59
C ALA A 58 8.47 0.37 -0.72
N VAL A 59 7.76 -0.77 -0.73
CA VAL A 59 6.97 -1.21 -1.88
C VAL A 59 5.70 -0.37 -2.01
N ILE A 60 4.96 -0.11 -0.92
CA ILE A 60 3.77 0.76 -0.94
C ILE A 60 4.14 2.15 -1.49
N ARG A 61 5.28 2.72 -1.04
CA ARG A 61 5.77 4.00 -1.57
C ARG A 61 6.11 3.95 -3.06
N ARG A 62 6.72 2.87 -3.54
CA ARG A 62 7.01 2.72 -4.97
C ARG A 62 5.73 2.65 -5.79
N VAL A 63 4.75 1.88 -5.34
CA VAL A 63 3.42 1.77 -5.98
C VAL A 63 2.73 3.14 -5.97
N GLY A 64 2.63 3.80 -4.83
CA GLY A 64 2.01 5.13 -4.72
C GLY A 64 2.67 6.18 -5.62
N ASN A 65 4.01 6.23 -5.67
CA ASN A 65 4.73 7.13 -6.57
C ASN A 65 4.46 6.79 -8.05
N ALA A 66 4.39 5.51 -8.41
CA ALA A 66 4.11 5.08 -9.78
C ALA A 66 2.67 5.41 -10.21
N LEU A 67 1.75 5.51 -9.25
CA LEU A 67 0.36 5.93 -9.43
C LEU A 67 0.17 7.46 -9.35
N GLY A 68 1.25 8.24 -9.20
CA GLY A 68 1.17 9.70 -9.10
C GLY A 68 0.64 10.23 -7.77
N VAL A 69 0.57 9.38 -6.73
CA VAL A 69 0.17 9.79 -5.39
C VAL A 69 1.26 10.68 -4.79
N THR A 70 0.84 11.86 -4.31
CA THR A 70 1.79 12.86 -3.82
C THR A 70 2.52 12.38 -2.57
N ARG A 71 3.76 12.86 -2.38
CA ARG A 71 4.58 12.55 -1.22
C ARG A 71 3.91 12.90 0.13
N ALA A 72 2.99 13.87 0.13
CA ALA A 72 2.20 14.22 1.31
C ALA A 72 1.26 13.08 1.73
N SER A 73 0.61 12.43 0.77
CA SER A 73 -0.27 11.26 1.01
C SER A 73 0.51 9.98 1.34
N LEU A 74 1.82 9.95 1.08
CA LEU A 74 2.69 8.82 1.42
C LEU A 74 3.40 8.99 2.76
N ARG A 75 3.21 10.14 3.44
CA ARG A 75 3.92 10.47 4.67
C ARG A 75 3.47 9.59 5.83
N ASP A 76 2.21 9.21 5.85
CA ASP A 76 1.60 8.44 6.93
C ASP A 76 2.09 6.98 6.94
N ILE A 77 2.64 6.50 5.81
CA ILE A 77 3.27 5.16 5.71
C ILE A 77 4.49 5.04 6.63
N ASP A 78 5.23 6.12 6.87
CA ASP A 78 6.37 6.10 7.80
C ASP A 78 5.94 5.89 9.26
N GLU A 79 4.71 6.27 9.61
CA GLU A 79 4.16 6.09 10.95
C GLU A 79 3.69 4.65 11.20
N LEU A 80 3.51 3.87 10.12
CA LEU A 80 3.12 2.45 10.16
C LEU A 80 4.32 1.49 10.26
N VAL A 81 5.55 2.01 10.11
CA VAL A 81 6.79 1.23 10.26
C VAL A 81 7.30 1.39 11.68
N VAL A 82 7.54 0.28 12.37
CA VAL A 82 8.27 0.32 13.63
C VAL A 82 9.77 0.21 13.31
N ASP A 83 10.54 1.24 13.69
CA ASP A 83 12.00 1.20 13.67
C ASP A 83 12.47 -0.04 14.47
N GLY A 84 12.95 -1.05 13.77
CA GLY A 84 13.62 -2.22 14.36
C GLY A 84 14.99 -1.88 14.92
#